data_AF-A0A401HPC1-F1
#
_entry.id   AF-A0A401HPC1-F1
#
_cell.length_a   1.000
_cell.length_b   1.000
_cell.length_c   1.000
_cell.angle_alpha   90.00
_cell.angle_beta   90.00
_cell.angle_gamma   90.00
#
_symmetry.space_group_name_H-M   'P 1'
#
loop_
_entity.id
_entity.type
_entity.pdbx_description
1 polymer ?
#
loop_
_entity_poly.entity_id
_entity_poly.type
_entity_poly.pdbx_seq_one_letter_code
_entity_poly.pdbx_strand_id
1 'polypeptide(L)'
;MEKDNIVEIPIPPGIPQSIIFRVVETCGVDYRIKRDPVLNMEYPVLSGYPEQIEDAKRYLKLFTEVKLVLRDIALLGRRYKTVAKIYTEDEELRHILSIVSQDIANRNWIELCEEKPISGECETLEICEKKVYIYV
;
A
#
# COMPACT_ATOMS: atom_id res chain seq x y z
N MET A 1 11.27 -21.47 26.88
CA MET A 1 11.26 -20.03 26.62
C MET A 1 12.22 -19.78 25.46
N GLU A 2 11.75 -19.92 24.23
CA GLU A 2 12.54 -19.61 23.04
C GLU A 2 12.66 -18.08 22.94
N LYS A 3 13.83 -17.58 23.32
CA LYS A 3 14.24 -16.23 22.95
C LYS A 3 14.79 -16.28 21.52
N ASP A 4 14.40 -15.30 20.72
CA ASP A 4 15.19 -14.71 19.63
C ASP A 4 15.20 -15.37 18.23
N ASN A 5 14.03 -15.71 17.65
CA ASN A 5 13.91 -15.83 16.19
C ASN A 5 13.44 -14.51 15.55
N ILE A 6 14.04 -13.39 15.93
CA ILE A 6 13.79 -12.11 15.27
C ILE A 6 14.59 -12.06 13.97
N VAL A 7 13.89 -11.94 12.86
CA VAL A 7 14.46 -11.77 11.52
C VAL A 7 14.44 -10.29 11.16
N GLU A 8 15.43 -9.86 10.39
CA GLU A 8 15.53 -8.50 9.89
C GLU A 8 15.57 -8.49 8.37
N ILE A 9 14.87 -7.53 7.76
CA ILE A 9 14.95 -7.28 6.33
C ILE A 9 15.23 -5.80 6.05
N PRO A 10 16.16 -5.48 5.15
CA PRO A 10 16.30 -4.10 4.67
C PRO A 10 15.09 -3.73 3.82
N ILE A 11 14.59 -2.51 3.99
CA ILE A 11 13.55 -1.97 3.11
C ILE A 11 14.23 -1.40 1.85
N PRO A 12 13.75 -1.76 0.64
CA PRO A 12 14.28 -1.20 -0.59
C PRO A 12 14.20 0.33 -0.64
N PRO A 13 15.14 1.01 -1.33
CA PRO A 13 15.06 2.44 -1.53
C PRO A 13 13.81 2.80 -2.34
N GLY A 14 13.26 4.00 -2.11
CA GLY A 14 12.11 4.53 -2.84
C GLY A 14 10.74 4.18 -2.26
N ILE A 15 10.67 3.32 -1.23
CA ILE A 15 9.43 3.08 -0.49
C ILE A 15 9.10 4.32 0.37
N PRO A 16 7.92 4.95 0.19
CA PRO A 16 7.54 6.12 0.97
C PRO A 16 7.43 5.79 2.47
N GLN A 17 7.86 6.72 3.32
CA GLN A 17 7.80 6.54 4.77
C GLN A 17 6.38 6.26 5.30
N SER A 18 5.35 6.84 4.68
CA SER A 18 3.96 6.54 5.05
C SER A 18 3.61 5.06 4.86
N ILE A 19 4.14 4.42 3.80
CA ILE A 19 3.92 2.99 3.53
C ILE A 19 4.65 2.13 4.57
N ILE A 20 5.88 2.51 4.93
CA ILE A 20 6.64 1.82 5.98
C ILE A 20 5.84 1.82 7.29
N PHE A 21 5.28 2.96 7.68
CA PHE A 21 4.49 3.05 8.91
C PHE A 21 3.18 2.24 8.83
N ARG A 22 2.48 2.22 7.68
CA ARG A 22 1.31 1.34 7.53
C ARG A 22 1.67 -0.12 7.71
N VAL A 23 2.79 -0.57 7.15
CA VAL A 23 3.25 -1.96 7.30
C VAL A 23 3.62 -2.28 8.74
N VAL A 24 4.32 -1.37 9.42
CA VAL A 24 4.63 -1.50 10.85
C VAL A 24 3.35 -1.68 11.68
N GLU A 25 2.34 -0.84 11.46
CA GLU A 25 1.05 -0.91 12.15
C GLU A 25 0.27 -2.19 11.81
N THR A 26 0.20 -2.57 10.53
CA THR A 26 -0.58 -3.73 10.06
C THR A 26 0.06 -5.06 10.45
N CYS A 27 1.39 -5.18 10.39
CA CYS A 27 2.09 -6.46 10.60
C CYS A 27 2.66 -6.62 12.01
N GLY A 28 2.66 -5.56 12.83
CA GLY A 28 3.23 -5.58 14.18
C GLY A 28 4.74 -5.82 14.18
N VAL A 29 5.45 -5.26 13.19
CA VAL A 29 6.91 -5.34 13.05
C VAL A 29 7.58 -4.05 13.51
N ASP A 30 8.81 -4.13 14.00
CA ASP A 30 9.60 -2.97 14.39
C ASP A 30 10.30 -2.33 13.19
N TYR A 31 10.54 -1.02 13.27
CA TYR A 31 11.29 -0.24 12.28
C TYR A 31 12.47 0.48 12.91
N ARG A 32 13.63 0.44 12.23
CA ARG A 32 14.83 1.20 12.63
C ARG A 32 15.68 1.56 11.43
N ILE A 33 16.44 2.65 11.57
CA ILE A 33 17.52 3.01 10.65
C ILE A 33 18.82 2.37 11.17
N LYS A 34 19.50 1.62 10.32
CA LYS A 34 20.84 1.08 10.57
C LYS A 34 21.87 1.79 9.69
N ARG A 35 23.14 1.75 10.09
CA ARG A 35 24.26 2.29 9.31
C ARG A 35 25.11 1.15 8.78
N ASP A 36 25.35 1.15 7.48
CA ASP A 36 26.25 0.21 6.83
C ASP A 36 27.70 0.55 7.23
N PRO A 37 28.45 -0.37 7.85
CA PRO A 37 29.80 -0.09 8.32
C PRO A 37 30.83 0.03 7.19
N VAL A 38 30.54 -0.51 6.01
CA VAL A 38 31.43 -0.50 4.84
C VAL A 38 31.18 0.74 3.98
N LEU A 39 29.90 1.03 3.70
CA LEU A 39 29.49 2.11 2.82
C LEU A 39 29.21 3.42 3.56
N ASN A 40 29.16 3.38 4.89
CA ASN A 40 28.87 4.53 5.74
C ASN A 40 27.52 5.20 5.44
N MET A 41 26.56 4.42 4.90
CA MET A 41 25.22 4.87 4.52
C MET A 41 24.17 4.37 5.50
N GLU A 42 23.13 5.17 5.72
CA GLU A 42 21.98 4.76 6.51
C GLU A 42 20.95 4.01 5.64
N TYR A 43 20.35 2.96 6.20
CA TYR A 43 19.31 2.18 5.53
C TYR A 43 18.20 1.74 6.50
N PRO A 44 16.94 1.79 6.04
CA PRO A 44 15.79 1.33 6.82
C PRO A 44 15.72 -0.20 6.92
N VAL A 45 15.32 -0.70 8.09
CA VAL A 45 15.17 -2.13 8.38
C VAL A 45 13.86 -2.38 9.12
N LEU A 46 13.14 -3.43 8.70
CA LEU A 46 12.04 -4.02 9.47
C LEU A 46 12.54 -5.25 10.25
N SER A 47 12.03 -5.44 11.46
CA SER A 47 12.35 -6.62 12.26
C SER A 47 11.15 -7.18 13.01
N GLY A 48 11.06 -8.50 13.10
CA GLY A 48 9.95 -9.20 13.76
C GLY A 48 10.12 -10.72 13.67
N TYR A 49 9.09 -11.46 14.08
CA TYR A 49 9.08 -12.91 13.89
C TYR A 49 8.98 -13.28 12.40
N PRO A 50 9.40 -14.50 11.99
CA PRO A 50 9.49 -14.86 10.58
C PRO A 50 8.16 -14.69 9.80
N GLU A 51 7.05 -15.10 10.41
CA GLU A 51 5.71 -14.96 9.82
C GLU A 51 5.33 -13.49 9.60
N GLN A 52 5.62 -12.62 10.57
CA GLN A 52 5.36 -11.19 10.47
C GLN A 52 6.21 -10.53 9.38
N ILE A 53 7.45 -11.01 9.18
CA ILE A 53 8.34 -10.51 8.13
C ILE A 53 7.85 -10.92 6.75
N GLU A 54 7.34 -12.14 6.57
CA GLU A 54 6.72 -12.55 5.32
C GLU A 54 5.46 -11.75 5.01
N ASP A 55 4.60 -11.51 6.01
CA ASP A 55 3.47 -10.61 5.86
C ASP A 55 3.92 -9.18 5.53
N ALA A 56 4.93 -8.65 6.23
CA ALA A 56 5.46 -7.31 5.98
C ALA A 56 5.98 -7.15 4.55
N LYS A 57 6.62 -8.17 3.96
CA LYS A 57 7.02 -8.15 2.54
C LYS A 57 5.80 -8.09 1.61
N ARG A 58 4.77 -8.88 1.88
CA ARG A 58 3.52 -8.88 1.10
C ARG A 58 2.85 -7.51 1.17
N TYR A 59 2.71 -6.95 2.37
CA TYR A 59 2.08 -5.65 2.57
C TYR A 59 2.92 -4.49 2.05
N LEU A 60 4.25 -4.51 2.15
CA LEU A 60 5.10 -3.49 1.52
C LEU A 60 4.81 -3.38 0.03
N LYS A 61 4.71 -4.51 -0.67
CA LYS A 61 4.34 -4.54 -2.09
C LYS A 61 2.91 -4.03 -2.30
N LEU A 62 1.95 -4.60 -1.59
CA LEU A 62 0.53 -4.28 -1.78
C LEU A 62 0.21 -2.81 -1.51
N PHE A 63 0.66 -2.26 -0.38
CA PHE A 63 0.49 -0.85 -0.05
C PHE A 63 1.15 0.07 -1.11
N THR A 64 2.34 -0.30 -1.59
CA THR A 64 3.05 0.48 -2.62
C THR A 64 2.29 0.49 -3.94
N GLU A 65 1.86 -0.67 -4.44
CA GLU A 65 1.11 -0.77 -5.69
C GLU A 65 -0.23 -0.03 -5.61
N VAL A 66 -0.97 -0.19 -4.50
CA VAL A 66 -2.21 0.56 -4.28
C VAL A 66 -1.95 2.08 -4.29
N LYS A 67 -0.89 2.55 -3.64
CA LYS A 67 -0.57 3.98 -3.61
C LYS A 67 -0.25 4.52 -5.00
N LEU A 68 0.50 3.77 -5.80
CA LEU A 68 0.85 4.16 -7.17
C LEU A 68 -0.40 4.21 -8.05
N VAL A 69 -1.24 3.18 -8.01
CA VAL A 69 -2.49 3.13 -8.79
C VAL A 69 -3.43 4.27 -8.41
N LEU A 70 -3.68 4.49 -7.11
CA LEU A 70 -4.55 5.57 -6.67
C LEU A 70 -3.98 6.95 -7.05
N ARG A 71 -2.67 7.16 -6.95
CA ARG A 71 -2.05 8.40 -7.38
C ARG A 71 -2.31 8.67 -8.86
N ASP A 72 -2.14 7.66 -9.70
CA ASP A 72 -2.30 7.80 -11.15
C ASP A 72 -3.78 8.04 -11.52
N ILE A 73 -4.71 7.35 -10.86
CA ILE A 73 -6.16 7.62 -10.98
C ILE A 73 -6.50 9.06 -10.57
N ALA A 74 -6.01 9.53 -9.42
CA ALA A 74 -6.25 10.90 -8.95
C ALA A 74 -5.69 11.94 -9.93
N LEU A 75 -4.52 11.69 -10.52
CA LEU A 75 -3.93 12.57 -11.53
C LEU A 75 -4.79 12.64 -12.78
N LEU A 76 -5.30 11.51 -13.27
CA LEU A 76 -6.20 11.44 -14.41
C LEU A 76 -7.54 12.14 -14.11
N GLY A 77 -8.16 11.85 -12.96
CA GLY A 77 -9.39 12.49 -12.54
C GLY A 77 -9.25 14.02 -12.44
N ARG A 78 -8.12 14.52 -11.90
CA ARG A 78 -7.81 15.96 -11.89
C ARG A 78 -7.67 16.56 -13.28
N ARG A 79 -7.03 15.83 -14.21
CA ARG A 79 -6.78 16.27 -15.59
C ARG A 79 -8.09 16.37 -16.38
N TYR A 80 -8.95 15.38 -16.27
CA TYR A 80 -10.21 15.30 -17.02
C TYR A 80 -11.42 15.85 -16.28
N LYS A 81 -11.26 16.25 -15.01
CA LYS A 81 -12.33 16.76 -14.14
C LYS A 81 -13.43 15.74 -13.88
N THR A 82 -13.05 14.48 -13.74
CA THR A 82 -13.96 13.35 -13.50
C THR A 82 -13.58 12.63 -12.21
N VAL A 83 -14.57 12.27 -11.40
CA VAL A 83 -14.36 11.48 -10.19
C VAL A 83 -14.40 10.00 -10.57
N ALA A 84 -13.34 9.27 -10.23
CA ALA A 84 -13.28 7.82 -10.43
C ALA A 84 -13.86 7.11 -9.20
N LYS A 85 -14.86 6.26 -9.44
CA LYS A 85 -15.48 5.39 -8.43
C LYS A 85 -14.77 4.04 -8.43
N ILE A 86 -14.18 3.67 -7.30
CA ILE A 86 -13.37 2.48 -7.15
C ILE A 86 -14.10 1.48 -6.27
N TYR A 87 -14.25 0.26 -6.77
CA TYR A 87 -14.88 -0.85 -6.06
C TYR A 87 -14.00 -2.09 -6.13
N THR A 88 -14.04 -2.92 -5.08
CA THR A 88 -13.43 -4.26 -5.08
C THR A 88 -14.27 -5.20 -4.22
N GLU A 89 -14.31 -6.46 -4.60
CA GLU A 89 -14.94 -7.54 -3.82
C GLU A 89 -14.00 -8.08 -2.73
N ASP A 90 -12.69 -7.80 -2.83
CA ASP A 90 -11.68 -8.27 -1.89
C ASP A 90 -11.64 -7.38 -0.63
N GLU A 91 -11.97 -7.95 0.52
CA GLU A 91 -12.07 -7.20 1.79
C GLU A 91 -10.73 -6.62 2.26
N GLU A 92 -9.64 -7.37 2.10
CA GLU A 92 -8.30 -6.91 2.45
C GLU A 92 -7.90 -5.71 1.58
N LEU A 93 -8.13 -5.78 0.27
CA LEU A 93 -7.85 -4.68 -0.63
C LEU A 93 -8.75 -3.48 -0.36
N ARG A 94 -10.03 -3.70 -0.06
CA ARG A 94 -10.97 -2.63 0.33
C ARG A 94 -10.45 -1.88 1.55
N HIS A 95 -9.99 -2.62 2.56
CA HIS A 95 -9.38 -2.02 3.75
C HIS A 95 -8.13 -1.20 3.41
N ILE A 96 -7.21 -1.75 2.61
CA ILE A 96 -5.99 -1.06 2.21
C ILE A 96 -6.28 0.19 1.36
N LEU A 97 -7.21 0.13 0.41
CA LEU A 97 -7.67 1.28 -0.38
C LEU A 97 -8.16 2.40 0.53
N SER A 98 -8.95 2.07 1.56
CA SER A 98 -9.48 3.04 2.53
C SER A 98 -8.38 3.78 3.28
N ILE A 99 -7.31 3.07 3.66
CA ILE A 99 -6.15 3.63 4.36
C ILE A 99 -5.30 4.47 3.40
N VAL A 100 -4.89 3.89 2.28
CA VAL A 100 -3.93 4.50 1.34
C VAL A 100 -4.51 5.72 0.66
N SER A 101 -5.82 5.74 0.37
CA SER A 101 -6.48 6.90 -0.23
C SER A 101 -6.30 8.19 0.58
N GLN A 102 -6.12 8.09 1.91
CA GLN A 102 -5.85 9.23 2.77
C GLN A 102 -4.48 9.87 2.53
N ASP A 103 -3.52 9.09 2.03
CA ASP A 103 -2.16 9.52 1.72
C ASP A 103 -2.03 10.11 0.29
N ILE A 104 -3.12 10.14 -0.50
CA ILE A 104 -3.10 10.56 -1.90
C ILE A 104 -3.39 12.06 -2.04
N ALA A 105 -2.47 12.77 -2.69
CA ALA A 105 -2.71 14.13 -3.12
C ALA A 105 -3.84 14.16 -4.17
N ASN A 106 -4.77 15.11 -4.03
CA ASN A 106 -5.99 15.21 -4.85
C ASN A 106 -6.96 14.02 -4.69
N ARG A 107 -7.04 13.43 -3.49
CA ARG A 107 -8.00 12.34 -3.18
C ARG A 107 -9.46 12.66 -3.52
N ASN A 108 -9.83 13.94 -3.66
CA ASN A 108 -11.18 14.37 -4.03
C ASN A 108 -11.63 13.93 -5.44
N TRP A 109 -10.72 13.38 -6.26
CA TRP A 109 -11.04 12.76 -7.55
C TRP A 109 -11.22 11.24 -7.47
N ILE A 110 -11.16 10.68 -6.26
CA ILE A 110 -11.36 9.25 -5.98
C ILE A 110 -12.54 9.12 -5.03
N GLU A 111 -13.46 8.22 -5.36
CA GLU A 111 -14.53 7.77 -4.49
C GLU A 111 -14.39 6.27 -4.29
N LEU A 112 -14.23 5.81 -3.05
CA LEU A 112 -14.23 4.37 -2.75
C LEU A 112 -15.67 3.95 -2.46
N CYS A 113 -16.21 3.02 -3.23
CA CYS A 113 -17.59 2.58 -3.11
C CYS A 113 -17.68 1.30 -2.26
N GLU A 114 -18.62 1.26 -1.33
CA GLU A 114 -18.94 0.06 -0.55
C GLU A 114 -19.71 -0.97 -1.40
N GLU A 115 -20.60 -0.47 -2.26
CA GLU A 115 -21.39 -1.27 -3.19
C GLU A 115 -20.90 -1.09 -4.62
N LYS A 116 -21.11 -2.12 -5.45
CA LYS A 116 -20.74 -2.10 -6.87
C LYS A 116 -21.60 -1.08 -7.62
N PRO A 117 -21.00 -0.08 -8.31
CA PRO A 117 -21.75 0.84 -9.15
C PRO A 117 -22.56 0.13 -10.25
N ILE A 118 -23.78 0.61 -10.49
CA ILE A 118 -24.73 0.03 -11.46
C ILE A 118 -24.75 0.74 -12.82
N SER A 119 -23.98 1.82 -12.98
CA SER A 119 -23.93 2.66 -14.17
C SER A 119 -22.55 3.28 -14.35
N GLY A 120 -22.18 3.61 -15.59
CA GLY A 120 -20.89 4.20 -15.95
C GLY A 120 -20.04 3.24 -16.80
N GLU A 121 -18.98 3.78 -17.40
CA GLU A 121 -18.00 2.93 -18.08
C GLU A 121 -17.10 2.28 -17.03
N CYS A 122 -16.92 0.96 -17.13
CA CYS A 122 -16.14 0.20 -16.16
C CYS A 122 -14.87 -0.35 -16.80
N GLU A 123 -13.74 -0.07 -16.16
CA GLU A 123 -12.47 -0.73 -16.43
C GLU A 123 -12.12 -1.64 -15.26
N THR A 124 -11.44 -2.76 -15.54
CA THR A 124 -10.96 -3.68 -14.50
C THR A 124 -9.44 -3.64 -14.50
N LEU A 125 -8.87 -3.37 -13.33
CA LEU A 125 -7.44 -3.46 -13.06
C LEU A 125 -7.15 -4.60 -12.10
N GLU A 126 -5.90 -5.05 -12.09
CA GLU A 126 -5.41 -6.05 -11.14
C GLU A 126 -4.27 -5.46 -10.32
N ILE A 127 -4.40 -5.50 -9.00
CA ILE A 127 -3.37 -5.06 -8.04
C ILE A 127 -2.96 -6.29 -7.24
N CYS A 128 -1.75 -6.80 -7.49
CA CYS A 128 -1.24 -8.00 -6.81
C CYS A 128 -2.27 -9.16 -6.83
N GLU A 129 -2.72 -9.54 -8.03
CA GLU A 129 -3.67 -10.65 -8.27
C GLU A 129 -5.10 -10.39 -7.74
N LYS A 130 -5.37 -9.21 -7.18
CA LYS A 130 -6.69 -8.80 -6.69
C LYS A 130 -7.35 -7.83 -7.67
N LYS A 131 -8.63 -8.05 -7.96
CA LYS A 131 -9.39 -7.24 -8.93
C LYS A 131 -9.89 -5.94 -8.32
N VAL A 132 -9.73 -4.86 -9.07
CA VAL A 132 -10.28 -3.55 -8.78
C VAL A 132 -11.09 -3.09 -9.98
N TYR A 133 -12.29 -2.59 -9.71
CA TYR A 133 -13.20 -2.05 -10.70
C TYR A 133 -13.19 -0.53 -10.60
N ILE A 134 -12.96 0.14 -11.72
CA ILE A 134 -12.93 1.60 -11.81
C ILE A 134 -14.08 2.01 -12.71
N TYR A 135 -14.95 2.87 -12.18
CA TYR A 135 -16.10 3.42 -12.88
C TYR A 135 -15.92 4.92 -13.06
N VAL A 136 -16.25 5.43 -14.25
CA VAL A 136 -16.25 6.86 -14.60
C VAL A 136 -17.59 7.30 -15.16
#